data_AF-A0A1Y4UWV3-F1
#
_entry.id   AF-A0A1Y4UWV3-F1
#
_cell.length_a   1.000
_cell.length_b   1.000
_cell.length_c   1.000
_cell.angle_alpha   90.00
_cell.angle_beta   90.00
_cell.angle_gamma   90.00
#
_symmetry.space_group_name_H-M   'P 1'
#
loop_
_entity.id
_entity.type
_entity.pdbx_description
1 polymer ?
#
loop_
_entity_poly.entity_id
_entity_poly.type
_entity_poly.pdbx_seq_one_letter_code
_entity_poly.pdbx_strand_id
1 'polypeptide(L)' 'MAQTEAQLRASKKYHQKFDNLQIRVPQGEKDVIAAHAASQNESLNTFVRRAISETMERDKRDTKEEE' A
#
# COMPACT_ATOMS: atom_id res chain seq x y z
N MET A 1 1.39 15.57 -27.54
CA MET A 1 1.15 16.87 -26.85
C MET A 1 2.19 16.99 -25.74
N ALA A 2 3.00 18.06 -25.73
CA ALA A 2 3.94 18.30 -24.64
C ALA A 2 3.17 18.83 -23.42
N GLN A 3 3.39 18.24 -22.23
CA GLN A 3 2.79 18.73 -21.01
C GLN A 3 3.31 20.13 -20.69
N THR A 4 2.43 21.03 -20.26
CA THR A 4 2.83 22.39 -19.86
C THR A 4 3.61 22.34 -18.55
N GLU A 5 4.46 23.35 -18.30
CA GLU A 5 5.20 23.44 -17.04
C GLU A 5 4.28 23.44 -15.81
N ALA A 6 3.07 24.00 -15.94
CA ALA A 6 2.06 23.97 -14.90
C ALA A 6 1.57 22.54 -14.59
N GLN A 7 1.37 21.70 -15.62
CA GLN A 7 0.99 20.30 -15.45
C GLN A 7 2.11 19.49 -14.78
N LEU A 8 3.37 19.74 -15.16
CA LEU A 8 4.54 19.11 -14.53
C LEU A 8 4.65 19.44 -13.03
N ARG A 9 4.45 20.72 -12.64
CA ARG A 9 4.46 21.14 -11.23
C ARG A 9 3.31 20.53 -10.43
N ALA A 10 2.11 20.47 -11.01
CA ALA A 10 0.95 19.85 -10.37
C ALA A 10 1.16 18.35 -10.13
N SER A 11 1.70 17.64 -11.12
CA SER A 11 2.06 16.21 -11.01
C SER A 11 3.11 15.97 -9.91
N LYS A 12 4.20 16.75 -9.90
CA LYS A 12 5.23 16.66 -8.85
C LYS A 12 4.65 16.88 -7.45
N LYS A 13 3.79 17.90 -7.28
CA LYS A 13 3.15 18.19 -5.98
C LYS A 13 2.22 17.06 -5.52
N TYR A 14 1.57 16.36 -6.45
CA TYR A 14 0.76 15.19 -6.12
C TYR A 14 1.63 14.02 -5.66
N HIS A 15 2.71 13.72 -6.40
CA HIS A 15 3.61 12.62 -6.06
C HIS A 15 4.36 12.83 -4.74
N GLN A 16 4.70 14.07 -4.37
CA GLN A 16 5.34 14.37 -3.08
C GLN A 16 4.50 14.04 -1.84
N LYS A 17 3.19 13.80 -2.00
CA LYS A 17 2.30 13.46 -0.87
C LYS A 17 2.33 11.97 -0.50
N PHE A 18 2.92 11.13 -1.35
CA PHE A 18 2.83 9.69 -1.22
C PHE A 18 4.23 9.06 -1.28
N ASP A 19 4.53 8.23 -0.29
CA ASP A 19 5.67 7.33 -0.36
C ASP A 19 5.33 6.13 -1.24
N ASN A 20 6.23 5.79 -2.16
CA ASN A 20 6.06 4.65 -3.06
C ASN A 20 6.65 3.39 -2.41
N LEU A 21 5.80 2.40 -2.13
CA LEU A 21 6.22 1.07 -1.68
C LEU A 21 6.18 0.09 -2.85
N GLN A 22 7.34 -0.48 -3.21
CA GLN A 22 7.43 -1.53 -4.22
C GLN A 22 7.65 -2.89 -3.53
N ILE A 23 6.74 -3.83 -3.78
CA ILE A 23 6.83 -5.19 -3.26
C ILE A 23 6.95 -6.15 -4.45
N ARG A 24 7.92 -7.06 -4.38
CA ARG A 24 8.08 -8.15 -5.35
C ARG A 24 7.48 -9.41 -4.74
N VAL A 25 6.44 -9.93 -5.37
CA VAL A 25 5.83 -11.20 -5.02
C VAL A 25 6.04 -12.20 -6.16
N PRO A 26 6.12 -13.51 -5.86
CA PRO A 26 6.05 -14.58 -6.84
C PRO A 26 4.94 -14.42 -7.88
N GLN A 27 5.14 -15.01 -9.06
CA GLN A 27 4.17 -14.98 -10.14
C GLN A 27 2.85 -15.65 -9.69
N GLY A 28 1.72 -14.96 -9.94
CA GLY A 28 0.38 -15.42 -9.56
C GLY A 28 -0.07 -15.00 -8.15
N GLU A 29 0.85 -14.66 -7.25
CA GLU A 29 0.50 -14.29 -5.88
C GLU A 29 -0.26 -12.96 -5.82
N LYS A 30 0.07 -12.02 -6.71
CA LYS A 30 -0.67 -10.75 -6.85
C LYS A 30 -2.17 -10.98 -7.10
N ASP A 31 -2.53 -11.98 -7.90
CA ASP A 31 -3.92 -12.26 -8.24
C ASP A 31 -4.66 -12.86 -7.05
N VAL A 32 -3.98 -13.70 -6.26
CA VAL A 32 -4.51 -14.25 -5.00
C VAL A 32 -4.80 -13.12 -4.00
N ILE A 33 -3.85 -12.19 -3.83
CA ILE A 33 -4.02 -11.02 -2.95
C ILE A 33 -5.16 -10.13 -3.46
N ALA A 34 -5.25 -9.90 -4.77
CA ALA A 34 -6.31 -9.10 -5.36
C ALA A 34 -7.70 -9.73 -5.19
N ALA A 35 -7.81 -11.06 -5.36
CA ALA A 35 -9.06 -11.79 -5.13
C ALA A 35 -9.50 -11.70 -3.67
N HIS A 36 -8.55 -11.80 -2.72
CA HIS A 36 -8.84 -11.64 -1.30
C HIS A 36 -9.26 -10.21 -0.93
N ALA A 37 -8.59 -9.20 -1.49
CA ALA A 37 -9.01 -7.80 -1.30
C ALA A 37 -10.44 -7.57 -1.83
N ALA A 38 -10.76 -8.13 -3.01
CA ALA A 38 -12.09 -8.05 -3.60
C ALA A 38 -13.16 -8.74 -2.76
N SER A 39 -12.86 -9.90 -2.15
CA SER A 39 -13.81 -10.58 -1.25
C SER A 39 -14.09 -9.78 0.03
N GLN A 40 -13.16 -8.93 0.45
CA GLN A 40 -13.34 -8.00 1.56
C GLN A 40 -13.97 -6.66 1.15
N ASN A 41 -14.35 -6.48 -0.13
CA ASN A 41 -14.82 -5.21 -0.69
C ASN A 41 -13.81 -4.06 -0.54
N GLU A 42 -12.51 -4.39 -0.53
CA GLU A 42 -11.42 -3.42 -0.39
C GLU A 42 -10.55 -3.39 -1.66
N SER A 43 -9.89 -2.24 -1.88
CA SER A 43 -8.87 -2.17 -2.94
C SER A 43 -7.60 -2.92 -2.52
N LEU A 44 -6.83 -3.42 -3.49
CA LEU A 44 -5.54 -4.06 -3.23
C LEU A 44 -4.63 -3.19 -2.34
N ASN A 45 -4.59 -1.88 -2.61
CA ASN A 45 -3.78 -0.94 -1.83
C ASN A 45 -4.31 -0.76 -0.40
N THR A 46 -5.63 -0.71 -0.22
CA THR A 46 -6.27 -0.64 1.10
C THR A 46 -5.98 -1.89 1.91
N PHE A 47 -6.15 -3.06 1.30
CA PHE A 47 -5.87 -4.35 1.93
C PHE A 47 -4.41 -4.46 2.39
N VAL A 48 -3.46 -4.13 1.51
CA VAL A 48 -2.02 -4.16 1.85
C VAL A 48 -1.69 -3.21 3.00
N ARG A 49 -2.23 -1.98 2.98
CA ARG A 49 -2.05 -1.03 4.09
C ARG A 49 -2.62 -1.54 5.41
N ARG A 50 -3.83 -2.11 5.37
CA ARG A 50 -4.51 -2.68 6.54
C ARG A 50 -3.70 -3.84 7.12
N ALA A 51 -3.26 -4.78 6.29
CA ALA A 51 -2.46 -5.93 6.70
C ALA A 51 -1.13 -5.51 7.38
N ILE A 52 -0.45 -4.50 6.83
CA ILE A 52 0.77 -3.96 7.44
C ILE A 52 0.47 -3.35 8.81
N SER A 53 -0.56 -2.50 8.91
CA SER A 53 -0.93 -1.87 10.19
C SER A 53 -1.35 -2.89 11.25
N GLU A 54 -2.16 -3.88 10.88
CA GLU A 54 -2.61 -4.94 11.79
C GLU A 54 -1.44 -5.79 12.30
N THR A 55 -0.49 -6.12 11.41
CA THR A 55 0.72 -6.87 11.80
C THR A 55 1.59 -6.05 12.76
N MET A 56 1.84 -4.78 12.45
CA MET A 56 2.59 -3.88 13.34
C MET A 56 1.92 -3.69 14.70
N GLU A 57 0.59 -3.66 14.75
CA GLU A 57 -0.15 -3.59 16.02
C GLU A 57 -0.06 -4.88 16.82
N ARG A 58 -0.14 -6.04 16.16
CA ARG A 58 0.01 -7.35 16.80
C ARG A 58 1.41 -7.50 17.39
N ASP A 59 2.45 -7.20 16.60
CA ASP A 59 3.84 -7.31 17.05
C ASP A 59 4.10 -6.44 18.29
N LYS A 60 3.52 -5.23 18.34
CA LYS A 60 3.59 -4.32 19.51
C LYS A 60 2.88 -4.85 20.75
N ARG A 61 1.84 -5.67 20.59
CA ARG A 61 1.13 -6.30 21.73
C ARG A 61 1.96 -7.44 22.26
N ASP A 62 2.52 -8.25 21.38
CA ASP A 62 3.41 -9.35 21.75
C ASP A 62 4.66 -8.84 22.50
N THR A 63 5.21 -7.68 22.11
CA THR A 63 6.34 -7.08 22.83
C THR A 63 5.99 -6.55 24.23
N LYS A 64 4.71 -6.25 24.50
CA LYS A 64 4.26 -5.72 25.81
C LYS A 64 3.90 -6.81 26.80
N GLU A 65 3.72 -8.05 26.35
CA GLU A 65 3.49 -9.20 27.24
C GLU A 65 4.80 -9.81 27.75
N GLU A 66 5.94 -9.40 27.19
CA GLU A 66 7.29 -9.86 27.58
C GLU A 66 8.05 -8.88 28.51
N GLU A 67 7.47 -7.73 28.89
CA GLU A 67 8.05 -6.76 29.86
C GLU A 67 7.39 -6.79 31.25
#